data_AF-A0A7C5MZ41-F1
#
_entry.id   AF-A0A7C5MZ41-F1
#
_cell.length_a   1.000
_cell.length_b   1.000
_cell.length_c   1.000
_cell.angle_alpha   90.00
_cell.angle_beta   90.00
_cell.angle_gamma   90.00
#
_symmetry.space_group_name_H-M   'P 1'
#
loop_
_entity.id
_entity.type
_entity.pdbx_description
1 polymer ?
#
loop_
_entity_poly.entity_id
_entity_poly.type
_entity_poly.pdbx_seq_one_letter_code
_entity_poly.pdbx_strand_id
1 'polypeptide(L)' 'MADLQTEVAKRRTFAIISHPDAGKTTLTEKLLLFGGAIQLAGTVKGRKAARHATSDWMALEKERGISVTS' A
#
# COMPACT_ATOMS: atom_id res chain seq x y z
N MET A 1 -6.84 -14.49 29.08
CA MET A 1 -6.22 -14.78 27.76
C MET A 1 -7.30 -14.55 26.72
N ALA A 2 -6.99 -13.83 25.63
CA ALA A 2 -7.96 -13.65 24.55
C ALA A 2 -8.28 -15.03 23.93
N ASP A 3 -9.56 -15.28 23.67
CA ASP A 3 -10.01 -16.51 23.03
C ASP A 3 -9.45 -16.61 21.60
N LEU A 4 -8.90 -17.78 21.25
CA LEU A 4 -8.27 -18.03 19.97
C LEU A 4 -9.25 -17.81 18.81
N GLN A 5 -10.50 -18.26 18.95
CA GLN A 5 -11.51 -18.12 17.90
C GLN A 5 -11.82 -16.64 17.65
N THR A 6 -11.97 -15.87 18.72
CA THR A 6 -12.17 -14.42 18.66
C THR A 6 -11.04 -13.70 17.91
N GLU A 7 -9.79 -14.05 18.17
CA GLU A 7 -8.64 -13.42 17.50
C GLU A 7 -8.53 -13.84 16.02
N VAL A 8 -8.84 -15.08 15.68
CA VAL A 8 -8.87 -15.55 14.28
C VAL A 8 -9.96 -14.81 13.50
N ALA A 9 -11.15 -14.63 14.08
CA ALA A 9 -12.28 -13.97 13.44
C ALA A 9 -12.06 -12.48 13.12
N LYS A 10 -11.10 -11.81 13.79
CA LYS A 10 -10.74 -10.39 13.53
C LYS A 10 -9.79 -10.21 12.33
N ARG A 11 -8.98 -11.22 11.98
CA ARG A 11 -7.93 -11.10 10.97
C ARG A 11 -8.52 -11.05 9.55
N ARG A 12 -7.95 -10.21 8.69
CA ARG A 12 -8.28 -10.13 7.26
C ARG A 12 -6.97 -10.11 6.46
N THR A 13 -6.76 -11.14 5.64
CA THR A 13 -5.59 -11.27 4.76
C THR A 13 -6.10 -11.29 3.33
N PHE A 14 -5.63 -10.35 2.51
CA PHE A 14 -6.08 -10.21 1.12
C PHE A 14 -4.97 -9.60 0.26
N ALA A 15 -5.12 -9.70 -1.06
CA ALA A 15 -4.22 -9.13 -2.05
C ALA A 15 -4.98 -8.21 -3.02
N ILE A 16 -4.29 -7.20 -3.55
CA ILE A 16 -4.80 -6.30 -4.60
C ILE A 16 -4.10 -6.66 -5.91
N ILE A 17 -4.85 -7.27 -6.84
CA ILE A 17 -4.36 -7.63 -8.18
C ILE A 17 -5.02 -6.76 -9.24
N SER A 18 -4.25 -6.25 -10.20
CA SER A 18 -4.78 -5.45 -11.30
C SER A 18 -3.81 -5.35 -12.48
N HIS A 19 -4.32 -4.88 -13.61
CA HIS A 19 -3.52 -4.53 -14.78
C HIS A 19 -2.49 -3.43 -14.44
N PRO A 20 -1.32 -3.36 -15.12
CA PRO A 20 -0.40 -2.23 -15.00
C PRO A 20 -1.14 -0.88 -15.07
N ASP A 21 -0.70 0.08 -14.25
CA ASP A 21 -1.26 1.43 -14.15
C ASP A 21 -2.73 1.56 -13.71
N ALA A 22 -3.41 0.48 -13.32
CA ALA A 22 -4.79 0.52 -12.82
C ALA A 22 -4.95 1.16 -11.41
N GLY A 23 -3.87 1.63 -10.79
CA GLY A 23 -3.92 2.38 -9.53
C GLY A 23 -3.87 1.56 -8.24
N LYS A 24 -3.38 0.31 -8.28
CA LYS A 24 -3.19 -0.56 -7.10
C LYS A 24 -2.38 0.10 -5.97
N THR A 25 -1.31 0.82 -6.30
CA THR A 25 -0.48 1.55 -5.34
C THR A 25 -1.25 2.70 -4.69
N THR A 26 -2.01 3.48 -5.47
CA THR A 26 -2.86 4.57 -4.96
C THR A 26 -3.94 4.04 -4.00
N LEU A 27 -4.52 2.88 -4.29
CA LEU A 27 -5.50 2.26 -3.40
C LEU A 27 -4.85 1.79 -2.09
N THR A 28 -3.67 1.19 -2.17
CA THR A 28 -2.90 0.72 -1.01
C THR A 28 -2.56 1.86 -0.05
N GLU A 29 -2.08 3.00 -0.57
CA GLU A 29 -1.77 4.20 0.22
C GLU A 29 -3.00 4.72 0.99
N LYS A 30 -4.18 4.72 0.37
CA LYS A 30 -5.42 5.11 1.05
C LYS A 30 -5.82 4.14 2.14
N LEU A 31 -5.69 2.83 1.90
CA LEU A 31 -5.98 1.81 2.91
C LEU A 31 -5.07 1.95 4.12
N LEU A 32 -3.77 2.20 3.91
CA LEU A 32 -2.82 2.45 4.99
C LEU A 32 -3.14 3.73 5.76
N LEU A 33 -3.56 4.80 5.09
CA LEU A 33 -3.98 6.05 5.74
C LEU A 33 -5.23 5.83 6.60
N PHE A 34 -6.26 5.17 6.05
CA PHE A 34 -7.50 4.88 6.80
C PHE A 34 -7.27 3.90 7.95
N GLY A 35 -6.34 2.97 7.80
CA GLY A 35 -5.92 2.06 8.86
C GLY A 35 -5.03 2.71 9.93
N GLY A 36 -4.66 3.98 9.77
CA GLY A 36 -3.76 4.69 10.67
C GLY A 36 -2.30 4.19 10.61
N ALA A 37 -1.95 3.37 9.62
CA ALA A 37 -0.59 2.85 9.43
C ALA A 37 0.37 3.92 8.87
N ILE A 38 -0.17 4.92 8.16
CA ILE A 38 0.57 6.13 7.74
C ILE A 38 -0.25 7.38 8.11
N GLN A 39 0.44 8.46 8.47
CA GLN A 39 -0.22 9.73 8.82
C GLN A 39 -0.61 10.57 7.60
N LEU A 40 -0.03 10.28 6.43
CA LEU A 40 -0.29 11.00 5.19
C LEU A 40 -0.10 10.05 3.99
N ALA A 41 -1.10 9.96 3.11
CA ALA A 41 -1.00 9.19 1.87
C ALA A 41 -0.27 9.98 0.76
N GLY A 42 0.67 9.33 0.07
CA GLY A 42 1.27 9.83 -1.16
C GLY A 42 0.40 9.56 -2.39
N THR A 43 0.64 10.30 -3.48
CA THR A 43 -0.02 10.04 -4.78
C THR A 43 1.02 9.70 -5.84
N VAL A 44 0.75 8.67 -6.66
CA VAL A 44 1.69 8.15 -7.68
C VAL A 44 1.75 9.03 -8.93
N LYS A 45 0.88 10.05 -9.06
CA LYS A 45 0.79 10.86 -10.27
C LYS A 45 1.81 12.02 -10.28
N GLY A 46 2.93 11.76 -10.93
CA GLY A 46 3.69 12.78 -11.67
C GLY A 46 4.90 13.37 -10.94
N ARG A 47 5.97 13.55 -11.72
CA ARG A 47 7.29 14.18 -11.47
C ARG A 47 7.35 15.50 -10.64
N LYS A 48 6.28 15.93 -9.96
CA LYS A 48 6.18 17.20 -9.23
C LYS A 48 5.42 17.15 -7.89
N ALA A 49 5.00 15.97 -7.41
CA ALA A 49 4.66 15.85 -6.00
C ALA A 49 5.98 15.66 -5.24
N ALA A 50 6.32 16.58 -4.33
CA ALA A 50 7.57 16.52 -3.55
C ALA A 50 7.69 15.28 -2.64
N ARG A 51 6.69 14.39 -2.62
CA ARG A 51 6.61 13.21 -1.75
C ARG A 51 6.22 12.00 -2.59
N HIS A 52 7.13 11.03 -2.64
CA HIS A 52 6.90 9.70 -3.23
C HIS A 52 5.87 8.92 -2.40
N ALA A 53 5.20 7.92 -2.99
CA ALA A 53 4.31 7.04 -2.23
C ALA A 53 5.13 6.35 -1.12
N THR A 54 4.58 6.35 0.09
CA THR A 54 5.27 5.80 1.28
C THR A 54 5.43 4.28 1.21
N SER A 55 4.58 3.61 0.43
CA SER A 55 4.65 2.18 0.12
C SER A 55 5.81 1.79 -0.79
N ASP A 56 6.42 2.73 -1.52
CA ASP A 56 7.54 2.47 -2.43
C ASP A 56 8.84 2.33 -1.62
N TRP A 57 8.95 1.26 -0.83
CA TRP A 57 10.09 1.00 0.08
C TRP A 57 11.15 0.07 -0.52
N MET A 58 11.35 0.11 -1.84
CA MET A 58 12.55 -0.43 -2.48
C MET A 58 13.09 0.55 -3.52
N ALA A 59 14.35 0.96 -3.35
CA ALA A 59 15.07 1.83 -4.29
C ALA A 59 15.00 1.34 -5.75
N LEU A 60 14.83 0.02 -5.94
CA LEU A 60 14.68 -0.66 -7.22
C LEU A 60 13.36 -0.33 -7.96
N GLU A 61 12.26 -0.17 -7.23
CA GLU A 61 10.95 0.17 -7.82
C GLU A 61 10.94 1.61 -8.35
N LYS A 62 11.57 2.51 -7.59
CA LYS A 62 11.73 3.92 -7.95
C LYS A 62 12.57 4.12 -9.21
N GLU A 63 13.59 3.28 -9.43
CA GLU A 63 14.47 3.34 -10.61
C GLU A 63 13.77 2.83 -11.88
N ARG A 64 12.88 1.84 -11.75
CA ARG A 64 12.24 1.16 -12.90
C ARG A 64 10.79 1.55 -13.14
N GLY A 65 10.15 2.31 -12.24
CA GLY A 65 8.74 2.69 -12.35
C GLY A 65 7.77 1.51 -12.29
N ILE A 66 8.24 0.36 -11.78
CA ILE A 66 7.46 -0.87 -11.63
C ILE A 66 7.18 -1.09 -10.15
N SER A 67 5.96 -1.54 -9.86
CA SER A 67 5.58 -2.02 -8.53
C SER A 67 5.92 -3.50 -8.47
N VAL A 68 6.92 -3.83 -7.66
CA VAL A 68 7.43 -5.15 -7.33
C VAL A 68 7.44 -5.27 -5.81
N THR A 69 6.38 -5.85 -5.24
CA THR A 69 6.52 -7.03 -4.36
C THR A 69 5.19 -7.69 -4.04
N SER A 70 5.32 -8.98 -3.72
CA SER A 70 4.32 -9.98 -3.34
C SER A 70 3.51 -9.67 -2.08
#